data_AF-A0A086A994-F1
#
_entry.id   AF-A0A086A994-F1
#
_cell.length_a   1.000
_cell.length_b   1.000
_cell.length_c   1.000
_cell.angle_alpha   90.00
_cell.angle_beta   90.00
_cell.angle_gamma   90.00
#
_symmetry.space_group_name_H-M   'P 1'
#
loop_
_entity.id
_entity.type
_entity.pdbx_description
1 polymer ?
#
loop_
_entity_poly.entity_id
_entity_poly.type
_entity_poly.pdbx_seq_one_letter_code
_entity_poly.pdbx_strand_id
1 'polypeptide(L)'
;MKEMICPYSWDCGKRFEPKELSKFDYNFLQSAVEKKMTFMIIHCPNCSREFKFDTVQWEADEFGHLNPNEPKKKVKKTTKQLTAVLNKAKIEIPLPYFEYLTSNEFKPHFSVFSDEEDFILYDLHELCEKVNVDGNLYLTISQLKGFANTMLAVIGEDSQKFQYKELSDGLTIGYENTRILYIDDRDHRSLRIFHPDGGDIEETGITLDEIVN
;
A
#
# COMPACT_ATOMS: atom_id res chain seq x y z
N MET A 1 21.44 32.72 -24.34
CA MET A 1 20.84 31.51 -23.74
C MET A 1 19.42 31.86 -23.29
N LYS A 2 18.48 30.92 -23.36
CA LYS A 2 17.09 31.18 -22.93
C LYS A 2 17.01 31.17 -21.39
N GLU A 3 15.93 31.71 -20.84
CA GLU A 3 15.63 31.57 -19.41
C GLU A 3 15.49 30.11 -19.01
N MET A 4 15.70 29.85 -17.72
CA MET A 4 15.60 28.54 -17.09
C MET A 4 14.50 28.59 -16.02
N ILE A 5 13.91 27.44 -15.71
CA ILE A 5 12.89 27.31 -14.67
C ILE A 5 13.37 26.27 -13.67
N CYS A 6 13.29 26.59 -12.38
CA CYS A 6 13.53 25.60 -11.33
C CYS A 6 12.46 24.50 -11.40
N PRO A 7 12.82 23.21 -11.54
CA PRO A 7 11.83 22.15 -11.77
C PRO A 7 11.00 21.83 -10.51
N TYR A 8 11.46 22.24 -9.33
CA TYR A 8 10.73 22.10 -8.07
C TYR A 8 9.61 23.12 -7.94
N SER A 9 8.53 22.95 -8.71
CA SER A 9 7.36 23.84 -8.68
C SER A 9 6.68 23.94 -7.30
N TRP A 10 6.79 22.89 -6.49
CA TRP A 10 6.24 22.80 -5.13
C TRP A 10 7.06 23.55 -4.07
N ASP A 11 8.29 23.96 -4.38
CA ASP A 11 9.18 24.68 -3.44
C ASP A 11 9.60 26.05 -3.98
N CYS A 12 9.98 26.11 -5.25
CA CYS A 12 10.58 27.28 -5.88
C CYS A 12 9.87 27.66 -7.17
N GLY A 13 9.94 26.81 -8.22
CA GLY A 13 9.28 27.06 -9.51
C GLY A 13 9.69 28.35 -10.24
N LYS A 14 10.66 29.11 -9.73
CA LYS A 14 11.03 30.43 -10.25
C LYS A 14 11.76 30.31 -11.58
N ARG A 15 11.51 31.29 -12.45
CA ARG A 15 12.28 31.54 -13.66
C ARG A 15 13.50 32.39 -13.32
N PHE A 16 14.61 32.12 -13.97
CA PHE A 16 15.83 32.90 -13.83
C PHE A 16 16.65 32.86 -15.12
N GLU A 17 17.47 33.89 -15.33
CA GLU A 17 18.43 33.92 -16.40
C GLU A 17 19.69 33.11 -16.04
N PRO A 18 20.36 32.45 -17.01
CA PRO A 18 21.60 31.71 -16.75
C PRO A 18 22.69 32.51 -16.05
N LYS A 19 22.74 33.84 -16.26
CA LYS A 19 23.72 34.74 -15.62
C LYS A 19 23.54 34.87 -14.10
N GLU A 20 22.38 34.47 -13.57
CA GLU A 20 22.07 34.48 -12.15
C GLU A 20 22.61 33.25 -11.42
N LEU A 21 23.06 32.22 -12.17
CA LEU A 21 23.73 31.05 -11.60
C LEU A 21 25.01 31.43 -10.86
N SER A 22 25.46 30.54 -9.99
CA SER A 22 26.80 30.64 -9.41
C SER A 22 27.86 30.71 -10.53
N LYS A 23 28.98 31.38 -10.29
CA LYS A 23 30.07 31.46 -11.28
C LYS A 23 30.54 30.08 -11.75
N PHE A 24 30.51 29.09 -10.86
CA PHE A 24 30.85 27.71 -11.18
C PHE A 24 29.82 27.09 -12.13
N ASP A 25 28.54 27.13 -11.77
CA ASP A 25 27.46 26.52 -12.57
C ASP A 25 27.30 27.23 -13.92
N TYR A 26 27.49 28.55 -13.97
CA TYR A 26 27.44 29.31 -15.22
C TYR A 26 28.55 28.90 -16.19
N ASN A 27 29.78 28.78 -15.71
CA ASN A 27 30.90 28.32 -16.52
C ASN A 27 30.71 26.87 -16.98
N PHE A 28 30.16 26.02 -16.10
CA PHE A 28 29.86 24.64 -16.44
C PHE A 28 28.77 24.56 -17.52
N LEU A 29 27.72 25.37 -17.41
CA LEU A 29 26.65 25.48 -18.39
C LEU A 29 27.18 25.91 -19.77
N GLN A 30 28.07 26.91 -19.83
CA GLN A 30 28.70 27.33 -21.09
C GLN A 30 29.43 26.17 -21.78
N SER A 31 30.27 25.47 -21.03
CA SER A 31 31.01 24.28 -21.53
C SER A 31 30.07 23.15 -21.95
N ALA A 32 28.99 22.93 -21.19
CA ALA A 32 28.00 21.90 -21.47
C ALA A 32 27.21 22.18 -22.76
N VAL A 33 26.84 23.45 -23.00
CA VAL A 33 26.19 23.89 -24.24
C VAL A 33 27.10 23.69 -25.45
N GLU A 34 28.38 24.08 -25.36
CA GLU A 34 29.35 23.87 -26.43
C GLU A 34 29.52 22.38 -26.77
N LYS A 35 29.50 21.53 -25.74
CA LYS A 35 29.65 20.06 -25.88
C LYS A 35 28.34 19.32 -26.15
N LYS A 36 27.21 20.02 -26.25
CA LYS A 36 25.87 19.43 -26.43
C LYS A 36 25.56 18.35 -25.39
N MET A 37 25.87 18.61 -24.12
CA MET A 37 25.60 17.66 -23.04
C MET A 37 24.09 17.58 -22.78
N THR A 38 23.53 16.38 -22.84
CA THR A 38 22.12 16.11 -22.52
C THR A 38 21.89 15.88 -21.02
N PHE A 39 22.95 15.96 -20.22
CA PHE A 39 22.89 15.76 -18.78
C PHE A 39 23.96 16.58 -18.07
N MET A 40 23.52 17.43 -17.16
CA MET A 40 24.36 18.10 -16.18
C MET A 40 23.57 18.34 -14.89
N ILE A 41 24.29 18.55 -13.78
CA ILE A 41 23.70 18.93 -12.50
C ILE A 41 24.16 20.35 -12.18
N ILE A 42 23.22 21.23 -11.86
CA ILE A 42 23.45 22.63 -11.51
C ILE A 42 22.54 23.04 -10.36
N HIS A 43 22.87 24.15 -9.70
CA HIS A 43 22.12 24.66 -8.55
C HIS A 43 21.19 25.80 -8.95
N CYS A 44 19.98 25.79 -8.41
CA CYS A 44 19.05 26.91 -8.56
C CYS A 44 19.55 28.12 -7.75
N PRO A 45 19.68 29.32 -8.33
CA PRO A 45 20.17 30.49 -7.60
C PRO A 45 19.18 31.00 -6.55
N ASN A 46 17.91 30.57 -6.62
CA ASN A 46 16.84 31.02 -5.73
C ASN A 46 16.63 30.12 -4.51
N CYS A 47 16.84 28.80 -4.64
CA CYS A 47 16.60 27.84 -3.55
C CYS A 47 17.79 26.91 -3.27
N SER A 48 18.91 27.10 -3.98
CA SER A 48 20.15 26.33 -3.85
C SER A 48 20.04 24.83 -4.10
N ARG A 49 18.86 24.31 -4.51
CA ARG A 49 18.69 22.89 -4.85
C ARG A 49 19.40 22.54 -6.14
N GLU A 50 19.97 21.36 -6.15
CA GLU A 50 20.50 20.72 -7.35
C GLU A 50 19.34 20.22 -8.22
N PHE A 51 19.48 20.36 -9.54
CA PHE A 51 18.56 19.79 -10.50
C PHE A 51 19.30 19.33 -11.77
N LYS A 52 18.69 18.41 -12.52
CA LYS A 52 19.21 17.96 -13.82
C LYS A 52 18.85 18.97 -14.89
N PHE A 53 19.78 19.22 -15.80
CA PHE A 53 19.54 20.09 -16.95
C PHE A 53 20.03 19.45 -18.25
N ASP A 54 19.21 19.51 -19.29
CA ASP A 54 19.55 19.10 -20.66
C ASP A 54 19.82 20.37 -21.49
N THR A 55 21.05 20.53 -21.98
CA THR A 55 21.41 21.73 -22.77
C THR A 55 20.94 21.69 -24.22
N VAL A 56 20.55 20.51 -24.72
CA VAL A 56 20.05 20.30 -26.09
C VAL A 56 18.55 20.57 -26.15
N GLN A 57 17.76 19.98 -25.23
CA GLN A 57 16.33 20.24 -25.11
C GLN A 57 16.04 21.58 -24.42
N TRP A 58 16.99 22.06 -23.62
CA TRP A 58 16.82 23.23 -22.77
C TRP A 58 15.74 23.03 -21.69
N GLU A 59 15.76 21.86 -21.06
CA GLU A 59 14.77 21.43 -20.08
C GLU A 59 15.44 21.06 -18.74
N ALA A 60 14.71 21.30 -17.65
CA ALA A 60 15.15 21.03 -16.29
C ALA A 60 14.27 19.96 -15.66
N ASP A 61 14.88 19.00 -14.99
CA ASP A 61 14.21 17.90 -14.29
C ASP A 61 14.62 17.85 -12.81
N GLU A 62 13.69 17.44 -11.95
CA GLU A 62 13.95 17.23 -10.53
C GLU A 62 15.05 16.17 -10.29
N PHE A 63 15.91 16.40 -9.29
CA PHE A 63 17.00 15.48 -8.91
C PHE A 63 17.21 15.38 -7.40
N GLY A 64 17.08 14.18 -6.83
CA GLY A 64 17.46 13.93 -5.43
C GLY A 64 16.52 14.52 -4.36
N HIS A 65 15.46 15.24 -4.75
CA HIS A 65 14.44 15.76 -3.85
C HIS A 65 13.06 15.31 -4.31
N LEU A 66 12.28 14.75 -3.38
CA LEU A 66 10.90 14.33 -3.63
C LEU A 66 9.94 15.43 -3.21
N ASN A 67 8.87 15.63 -3.97
CA ASN A 67 7.77 16.49 -3.56
C ASN A 67 7.13 15.95 -2.27
N PRO A 68 7.20 16.67 -1.14
CA PRO A 68 6.61 16.22 0.12
C PRO A 68 5.08 16.15 0.06
N ASN A 69 4.47 16.86 -0.89
CA ASN A 69 3.03 16.93 -1.09
C ASN A 69 2.51 15.93 -2.14
N GLU A 70 3.40 15.22 -2.85
CA GLU A 70 2.95 14.12 -3.70
C GLU A 70 2.63 12.90 -2.82
N PRO A 71 1.43 12.31 -2.96
CA PRO A 71 1.18 11.01 -2.36
C PRO A 71 2.20 10.05 -2.96
N LYS A 72 3.10 9.53 -2.12
CA LYS A 72 4.05 8.49 -2.52
C LYS A 72 3.24 7.38 -3.19
N LYS A 73 3.29 7.28 -4.52
CA LYS A 73 2.77 6.12 -5.23
C LYS A 73 3.59 4.93 -4.72
N LYS A 74 3.05 4.18 -3.75
CA LYS A 74 3.63 2.91 -3.32
C LYS A 74 3.74 2.09 -4.60
N VAL A 75 4.95 1.83 -5.06
CA VAL A 75 5.18 0.94 -6.19
C VAL A 75 4.52 -0.38 -5.82
N LYS A 76 3.44 -0.76 -6.52
CA LYS A 76 2.71 -1.99 -6.22
C LYS A 76 3.69 -3.16 -6.35
N LYS A 77 3.82 -3.94 -5.27
CA LYS A 77 4.63 -5.15 -5.27
C LYS A 77 4.10 -6.12 -6.33
N THR A 78 5.00 -6.85 -6.98
CA THR A 78 4.59 -7.93 -7.89
C THR A 78 4.00 -9.10 -7.11
N THR A 79 3.19 -9.95 -7.77
CA THR A 79 2.63 -11.17 -7.16
C THR A 79 3.73 -12.02 -6.51
N LYS A 80 4.88 -12.19 -7.17
CA LYS A 80 6.03 -12.92 -6.62
C LYS A 80 6.56 -12.32 -5.31
N GLN A 81 6.60 -10.99 -5.21
CA GLN A 81 7.01 -10.30 -3.99
C GLN A 81 5.95 -10.43 -2.89
N LEU A 82 4.67 -10.39 -3.23
CA LEU A 82 3.56 -10.57 -2.30
C LEU A 82 3.53 -12.01 -1.75
N THR A 83 3.71 -13.02 -2.60
CA THR A 83 3.87 -14.43 -2.17
C THR A 83 5.05 -14.60 -1.21
N ALA A 84 6.18 -13.92 -1.45
CA ALA A 84 7.30 -13.96 -0.52
C ALA A 84 6.98 -13.34 0.85
N VAL A 85 6.11 -12.31 0.89
CA VAL A 85 5.61 -11.73 2.16
C VAL A 85 4.76 -12.74 2.91
N LEU A 86 3.81 -13.39 2.23
CA LEU A 86 2.94 -14.42 2.81
C LEU A 86 3.75 -15.63 3.34
N ASN A 87 4.68 -16.14 2.53
CA ASN A 87 5.56 -17.25 2.92
C ASN A 87 6.42 -16.91 4.14
N LYS A 88 6.96 -15.69 4.21
CA LYS A 88 7.73 -15.24 5.38
C LYS A 88 6.86 -15.17 6.64
N ALA A 89 5.59 -14.80 6.49
CA ALA A 89 4.61 -14.77 7.56
C ALA A 89 4.01 -16.15 7.89
N LYS A 90 4.34 -17.20 7.10
CA LYS A 90 3.76 -18.55 7.19
C LYS A 90 2.23 -18.55 7.03
N ILE A 91 1.73 -17.73 6.10
CA ILE A 91 0.31 -17.63 5.79
C ILE A 91 0.06 -18.39 4.49
N GLU A 92 -0.88 -19.34 4.53
CA GLU A 92 -1.31 -20.14 3.40
C GLU A 92 -2.72 -19.71 3.02
N ILE A 93 -2.87 -19.14 1.82
CA ILE A 93 -4.18 -18.77 1.27
C ILE A 93 -4.72 -19.98 0.50
N PRO A 94 -6.00 -20.37 0.65
CA PRO A 94 -6.59 -21.42 -0.15
C PRO A 94 -6.37 -21.16 -1.65
N LEU A 95 -5.85 -22.16 -2.37
CA LEU A 95 -5.44 -22.02 -3.76
C LEU A 95 -6.53 -21.39 -4.68
N PRO A 96 -7.81 -21.82 -4.62
CA PRO A 96 -8.86 -21.21 -5.45
C PRO A 96 -8.99 -19.70 -5.23
N TYR A 97 -8.86 -19.23 -3.98
CA TYR A 97 -8.94 -17.82 -3.68
C TYR A 97 -7.67 -17.06 -4.07
N PHE A 98 -6.49 -17.68 -3.95
CA PHE A 98 -5.25 -17.08 -4.45
C PHE A 98 -5.27 -16.90 -5.98
N GLU A 99 -5.81 -17.87 -6.71
CA GLU A 99 -6.02 -17.78 -8.16
C GLU A 99 -7.01 -16.66 -8.49
N TYR A 100 -8.13 -16.58 -7.77
CA TYR A 100 -9.10 -15.49 -7.90
C TYR A 100 -8.48 -14.10 -7.65
N LEU A 101 -7.71 -13.93 -6.58
CA LEU A 101 -7.02 -12.67 -6.24
C LEU A 101 -5.98 -12.22 -7.28
N THR A 102 -5.51 -13.14 -8.12
CA THR A 102 -4.48 -12.87 -9.14
C THR A 102 -5.03 -12.88 -10.57
N SER A 103 -6.34 -13.14 -10.74
CA SER A 103 -7.02 -13.14 -12.02
C SER A 103 -7.56 -11.74 -12.38
N ASN A 104 -8.11 -11.62 -13.59
CA ASN A 104 -8.84 -10.42 -14.01
C ASN A 104 -10.32 -10.45 -13.58
N GLU A 105 -10.73 -11.50 -12.86
CA GLU A 105 -12.13 -11.73 -12.44
C GLU A 105 -12.40 -11.28 -11.00
N PHE A 106 -11.36 -10.81 -10.29
CA PHE A 106 -11.50 -10.25 -8.95
C PHE A 106 -12.52 -9.13 -8.90
N LYS A 107 -13.53 -9.28 -8.05
CA LYS A 107 -14.56 -8.29 -7.76
C LYS A 107 -14.36 -7.77 -6.34
N PRO A 108 -14.17 -6.45 -6.15
CA PRO A 108 -13.89 -5.89 -4.83
C PRO A 108 -15.13 -5.81 -3.92
N HIS A 109 -16.32 -6.16 -4.40
CA HIS A 109 -17.55 -6.10 -3.61
C HIS A 109 -18.23 -7.47 -3.59
N PHE A 110 -18.68 -7.90 -2.41
CA PHE A 110 -19.34 -9.17 -2.19
C PHE A 110 -20.52 -9.03 -1.23
N SER A 111 -21.70 -9.45 -1.67
CA SER A 111 -22.91 -9.40 -0.87
C SER A 111 -23.02 -10.65 -0.02
N VAL A 112 -23.00 -10.50 1.31
CA VAL A 112 -23.26 -11.60 2.25
C VAL A 112 -24.75 -11.66 2.61
N PHE A 113 -25.35 -10.50 2.87
CA PHE A 113 -26.76 -10.37 3.20
C PHE A 113 -27.44 -9.48 2.16
N SER A 114 -28.59 -9.93 1.65
CA SER A 114 -29.29 -9.26 0.55
C SER A 114 -29.86 -7.88 0.89
N ASP A 115 -30.02 -7.60 2.18
CA ASP A 115 -30.63 -6.40 2.75
C ASP A 115 -29.61 -5.47 3.44
N GLU A 116 -28.32 -5.77 3.32
CA GLU A 116 -27.23 -4.99 3.90
C GLU A 116 -26.23 -4.49 2.85
N GLU A 117 -25.27 -3.68 3.28
CA GLU A 117 -24.19 -3.22 2.41
C GLU A 117 -23.24 -4.37 2.02
N ASP A 118 -22.66 -4.25 0.84
CA ASP A 118 -21.67 -5.21 0.36
C ASP A 118 -20.38 -5.11 1.18
N PHE A 119 -19.76 -6.26 1.43
CA PHE A 119 -18.40 -6.32 1.93
C PHE A 119 -17.42 -5.88 0.85
N ILE A 120 -16.45 -5.05 1.23
CA ILE A 120 -15.31 -4.69 0.40
C ILE A 120 -14.23 -5.75 0.61
N LEU A 121 -13.93 -6.52 -0.44
CA LEU A 121 -12.87 -7.52 -0.44
C LEU A 121 -11.50 -6.86 -0.67
N TYR A 122 -10.51 -7.30 0.10
CA TYR A 122 -9.14 -6.86 -0.04
C TYR A 122 -8.47 -7.52 -1.24
N ASP A 123 -7.80 -6.72 -2.08
CA ASP A 123 -6.92 -7.26 -3.11
C ASP A 123 -5.65 -7.90 -2.47
N LEU A 124 -4.89 -8.67 -3.25
CA LEU A 124 -3.68 -9.34 -2.73
C LEU A 124 -2.66 -8.35 -2.14
N HIS A 125 -2.60 -7.13 -2.64
CA HIS A 125 -1.71 -6.10 -2.12
C HIS A 125 -2.18 -5.62 -0.76
N GLU A 126 -3.47 -5.34 -0.60
CA GLU A 126 -4.14 -4.94 0.65
C GLU A 126 -4.03 -6.01 1.73
N LEU A 127 -4.21 -7.28 1.37
CA LEU A 127 -4.01 -8.43 2.26
C LEU A 127 -2.58 -8.49 2.83
N CYS A 128 -1.60 -8.03 2.06
CA CYS A 128 -0.19 -7.98 2.43
C CYS A 128 0.26 -6.63 3.03
N GLU A 129 -0.64 -5.67 3.19
CA GLU A 129 -0.35 -4.44 3.92
C GLU A 129 -0.30 -4.69 5.42
N LYS A 130 0.36 -3.78 6.15
CA LYS A 130 0.42 -3.87 7.60
C LYS A 130 -0.69 -3.02 8.21
N VAL A 131 -1.46 -3.61 9.12
CA VAL A 131 -2.43 -2.93 9.97
C VAL A 131 -1.96 -2.93 11.42
N ASN A 132 -2.31 -1.88 12.14
CA ASN A 132 -2.05 -1.78 13.58
C ASN A 132 -3.30 -2.25 14.34
N VAL A 133 -3.13 -3.26 15.18
CA VAL A 133 -4.14 -3.71 16.14
C VAL A 133 -3.52 -3.59 17.53
N ASP A 134 -4.05 -2.67 18.34
CA ASP A 134 -3.59 -2.37 19.70
C ASP A 134 -2.07 -2.20 19.85
N GLY A 135 -1.46 -1.44 18.95
CA GLY A 135 -0.03 -1.14 18.97
C GLY A 135 0.86 -2.18 18.30
N ASN A 136 0.30 -3.32 17.87
CA ASN A 136 1.02 -4.39 17.20
C ASN A 136 0.73 -4.39 15.69
N LEU A 137 1.77 -4.67 14.89
CA LEU A 137 1.65 -4.69 13.44
C LEU A 137 1.43 -6.11 12.91
N TYR A 138 0.31 -6.32 12.24
CA TYR A 138 -0.05 -7.56 11.56
C TYR A 138 -0.17 -7.33 10.06
N LEU A 139 -0.13 -8.40 9.25
CA LEU A 139 -0.63 -8.29 7.88
C LEU A 139 -2.16 -8.19 7.94
N THR A 140 -2.79 -7.47 7.02
CA THR A 140 -4.26 -7.34 6.97
C THR A 140 -4.94 -8.72 7.00
N ILE A 141 -4.42 -9.67 6.23
CA ILE A 141 -4.95 -11.05 6.19
C ILE A 141 -4.88 -11.79 7.54
N SER A 142 -3.99 -11.38 8.45
CA SER A 142 -3.84 -11.99 9.79
C SER A 142 -4.22 -11.04 10.92
N GLN A 143 -5.01 -10.00 10.65
CA GLN A 143 -5.38 -9.02 11.67
C GLN A 143 -6.23 -9.60 12.81
N LEU A 144 -7.00 -10.67 12.55
CA LEU A 144 -7.76 -11.39 13.57
C LEU A 144 -6.89 -11.97 14.68
N LYS A 145 -5.62 -12.30 14.39
CA LYS A 145 -4.63 -12.66 15.41
C LYS A 145 -4.40 -11.53 16.41
N GLY A 146 -4.39 -10.29 15.93
CA GLY A 146 -4.30 -9.11 16.81
C GLY A 146 -5.49 -9.02 17.74
N PHE A 147 -6.70 -9.02 17.17
CA PHE A 147 -7.94 -8.93 17.94
C PHE A 147 -8.08 -10.06 18.96
N ALA A 148 -7.83 -11.30 18.54
CA ALA A 148 -7.85 -12.47 19.41
C ALA A 148 -6.88 -12.35 20.59
N ASN A 149 -5.65 -11.88 20.36
CA ASN A 149 -4.67 -11.70 21.43
C ASN A 149 -5.12 -10.63 22.43
N THR A 150 -5.68 -9.52 21.96
CA THR A 150 -6.26 -8.49 22.83
C THR A 150 -7.38 -9.06 23.68
N MET A 151 -8.33 -9.78 23.08
CA MET A 151 -9.47 -10.36 23.79
C MET A 151 -9.02 -11.40 24.82
N LEU A 152 -8.08 -12.28 24.46
CA LEU A 152 -7.52 -13.28 25.36
C LEU A 152 -6.78 -12.67 26.57
N ALA A 153 -6.17 -11.49 26.40
CA ALA A 153 -5.52 -10.77 27.49
C ALA A 153 -6.53 -10.21 28.50
N VAL A 154 -7.76 -9.91 28.07
CA VAL A 154 -8.82 -9.34 28.90
C VAL A 154 -9.67 -10.42 29.58
N ILE A 155 -9.95 -11.55 28.90
CA ILE A 155 -11.06 -12.45 29.24
C ILE A 155 -10.72 -13.55 30.28
N GLY A 156 -9.48 -13.68 30.75
CA GLY A 156 -9.18 -14.65 31.83
C GLY A 156 -9.47 -16.12 31.45
N GLU A 157 -9.58 -17.07 32.40
CA GLU A 157 -9.87 -18.50 32.15
C GLU A 157 -11.35 -18.79 31.91
N ASP A 158 -11.88 -18.33 30.78
CA ASP A 158 -13.26 -18.63 30.38
C ASP A 158 -13.35 -19.42 29.07
N SER A 159 -14.50 -20.08 28.88
CA SER A 159 -14.90 -20.86 27.70
C SER A 159 -14.70 -20.11 26.36
N GLN A 160 -14.82 -18.78 26.37
CA GLN A 160 -14.57 -17.93 25.20
C GLN A 160 -13.12 -17.96 24.72
N LYS A 161 -12.15 -18.39 25.55
CA LYS A 161 -10.75 -18.58 25.12
C LYS A 161 -10.61 -19.50 23.92
N PHE A 162 -11.48 -20.50 23.80
CA PHE A 162 -11.42 -21.43 22.68
C PHE A 162 -11.83 -20.73 21.37
N GLN A 163 -12.93 -19.98 21.40
CA GLN A 163 -13.42 -19.22 20.26
C GLN A 163 -12.42 -18.19 19.74
N TYR A 164 -11.74 -17.43 20.63
CA TYR A 164 -10.72 -16.47 20.19
C TYR A 164 -9.44 -17.13 19.67
N LYS A 165 -9.10 -18.33 20.14
CA LYS A 165 -8.00 -19.10 19.53
C LYS A 165 -8.33 -19.49 18.09
N GLU A 166 -9.54 -19.99 17.86
CA GLU A 166 -10.01 -20.29 16.49
C GLU A 166 -10.04 -19.03 15.62
N LEU A 167 -10.49 -17.90 16.18
CA LEU A 167 -10.49 -16.61 15.49
C LEU A 167 -9.07 -16.18 15.07
N SER A 168 -8.06 -16.43 15.92
CA SER A 168 -6.68 -16.01 15.68
C SER A 168 -6.06 -16.61 14.41
N ASP A 169 -6.55 -17.76 13.97
CA ASP A 169 -6.02 -18.48 12.81
C ASP A 169 -6.84 -18.20 11.54
N GLY A 170 -8.01 -17.57 11.66
CA GLY A 170 -8.84 -17.16 10.53
C GLY A 170 -8.16 -16.13 9.61
N LEU A 171 -8.42 -16.24 8.30
CA LEU A 171 -7.83 -15.36 7.28
C LEU A 171 -8.80 -14.27 6.89
N THR A 172 -8.50 -13.02 7.24
CA THR A 172 -9.31 -11.88 6.82
C THR A 172 -9.27 -11.68 5.32
N ILE A 173 -10.43 -11.50 4.70
CA ILE A 173 -10.57 -11.30 3.25
C ILE A 173 -11.30 -10.02 2.88
N GLY A 174 -12.06 -9.42 3.79
CA GLY A 174 -12.79 -8.19 3.52
C GLY A 174 -13.37 -7.55 4.76
N TYR A 175 -14.05 -6.43 4.57
CA TYR A 175 -14.69 -5.67 5.64
C TYR A 175 -15.96 -4.98 5.15
N GLU A 176 -16.86 -4.73 6.09
CA GLU A 176 -18.00 -3.83 5.94
C GLU A 176 -18.05 -3.05 7.24
N ASN A 177 -17.98 -1.71 7.18
CA ASN A 177 -17.87 -0.86 8.37
C ASN A 177 -16.77 -1.36 9.35
N THR A 178 -17.15 -1.81 10.55
CA THR A 178 -16.25 -2.41 11.54
C THR A 178 -16.19 -3.94 11.44
N ARG A 179 -17.12 -4.58 10.72
CA ARG A 179 -17.24 -6.02 10.56
C ARG A 179 -16.14 -6.57 9.67
N ILE A 180 -15.60 -7.72 10.05
CA ILE A 180 -14.49 -8.38 9.34
C ILE A 180 -14.98 -9.69 8.76
N LEU A 181 -14.94 -9.82 7.43
CA LEU A 181 -15.19 -11.08 6.73
C LEU A 181 -13.91 -11.89 6.66
N TYR A 182 -13.98 -13.17 7.03
CA TYR A 182 -12.82 -14.05 7.07
C TYR A 182 -13.14 -15.50 6.69
N ILE A 183 -12.11 -16.20 6.23
CA ILE A 183 -12.13 -17.64 5.96
C ILE A 183 -11.82 -18.37 7.27
N ASP A 184 -12.69 -19.30 7.67
CA ASP A 184 -12.49 -20.16 8.83
C ASP A 184 -11.31 -21.12 8.59
N ASP A 185 -10.36 -21.15 9.53
CA ASP A 185 -9.16 -21.98 9.44
C ASP A 185 -9.46 -23.49 9.58
N ARG A 186 -10.61 -23.85 10.17
CA ARG A 186 -10.92 -25.26 10.44
C ARG A 186 -11.24 -26.07 9.18
N ASP A 187 -11.83 -25.42 8.18
CA ASP A 187 -12.20 -26.04 6.91
C ASP A 187 -11.63 -25.32 5.68
N HIS A 188 -10.98 -24.17 5.88
CA HIS A 188 -10.41 -23.31 4.84
C HIS A 188 -11.41 -22.93 3.74
N ARG A 189 -12.70 -22.92 4.07
CA ARG A 189 -13.79 -22.80 3.08
C ARG A 189 -14.98 -21.97 3.58
N SER A 190 -15.40 -22.13 4.82
CA SER A 190 -16.54 -21.39 5.37
C SER A 190 -16.20 -19.93 5.59
N LEU A 191 -17.13 -19.04 5.27
CA LEU A 191 -17.01 -17.61 5.54
C LEU A 191 -17.73 -17.26 6.83
N ARG A 192 -17.07 -16.47 7.67
CA ARG A 192 -17.61 -15.97 8.94
C ARG A 192 -17.36 -14.49 9.06
N ILE A 193 -18.16 -13.83 9.88
CA ILE A 193 -18.01 -12.42 10.19
C ILE A 193 -17.59 -12.29 11.65
N PHE A 194 -16.53 -11.54 11.91
CA PHE A 194 -16.15 -11.11 13.25
C PHE A 194 -16.61 -9.67 13.45
N HIS A 195 -17.23 -9.40 14.60
CA HIS A 195 -17.72 -8.09 15.01
C HIS A 195 -16.80 -7.53 16.11
N PRO A 196 -15.81 -6.67 15.79
CA PRO A 196 -14.84 -6.19 16.78
C PRO A 196 -15.47 -5.41 17.94
N ASP A 197 -16.61 -4.74 17.70
CA ASP A 197 -17.31 -3.94 18.70
C ASP A 197 -18.00 -4.80 19.77
N GLY A 198 -18.48 -5.99 19.39
CA GLY A 198 -19.19 -6.93 20.27
C GLY A 198 -18.35 -8.15 20.70
N GLY A 199 -17.29 -8.47 19.95
CA GLY A 199 -16.48 -9.66 20.14
C GLY A 199 -17.13 -10.95 19.64
N ASP A 200 -18.29 -10.87 19.00
CA ASP A 200 -19.05 -12.00 18.50
C ASP A 200 -18.63 -12.43 17.10
N ILE A 201 -18.96 -13.69 16.77
CA ILE A 201 -18.70 -14.32 15.48
C ILE A 201 -20.05 -14.77 14.91
N GLU A 202 -20.32 -14.34 13.70
CA GLU A 202 -21.54 -14.65 12.95
C GLU A 202 -21.23 -15.64 11.83
N GLU A 203 -22.08 -16.66 11.71
CA GLU A 203 -22.00 -17.65 10.64
C GLU A 203 -22.82 -17.16 9.44
N THR A 204 -22.20 -17.13 8.26
CA THR A 204 -22.86 -16.62 7.05
C THR A 204 -23.64 -17.70 6.28
N GLY A 205 -23.27 -18.98 6.46
CA GLY A 205 -23.74 -20.08 5.60
C GLY A 205 -23.13 -20.06 4.18
N ILE A 206 -22.27 -19.09 3.88
CA ILE A 206 -21.59 -18.90 2.61
C ILE A 206 -20.21 -19.57 2.65
N THR A 207 -19.75 -20.00 1.47
CA THR A 207 -18.41 -20.58 1.31
C THR A 207 -17.59 -19.77 0.32
N LEU A 208 -16.28 -19.98 0.36
CA LEU A 208 -15.32 -19.39 -0.56
C LEU A 208 -15.68 -19.62 -2.04
N ASP A 209 -16.37 -20.71 -2.37
CA ASP A 209 -16.83 -21.02 -3.72
C ASP A 209 -17.81 -19.98 -4.27
N GLU A 210 -18.57 -19.31 -3.42
CA GLU A 210 -19.51 -18.24 -3.81
C GLU A 210 -18.77 -16.93 -4.15
N ILE A 211 -17.52 -16.76 -3.70
CA ILE A 211 -16.67 -15.61 -4.04
C ILE A 211 -15.94 -15.85 -5.36
N VAL A 212 -15.43 -17.06 -5.57
CA VAL A 212 -14.51 -17.37 -6.67
C VAL A 212 -15.19 -17.81 -7.97
N ASN A 213 -16.50 -18.11 -7.95
CA ASN A 213 -17.30 -18.49 -9.14
C ASN A 213 -18.24 -17.36 -9.59
#